data_AF-A0A959FVG8-F1
#
_entry.id   AF-A0A959FVG8-F1
#
_cell.length_a   1.000
_cell.length_b   1.000
_cell.length_c   1.000
_cell.angle_alpha   90.00
_cell.angle_beta   90.00
_cell.angle_gamma   90.00
#
_symmetry.space_group_name_H-M   'P 1'
#
loop_
_entity.id
_entity.type
_entity.pdbx_description
1 polymer ?
#
loop_
_entity_poly.entity_id
_entity_poly.type
_entity_poly.pdbx_seq_one_letter_code
_entity_poly.pdbx_strand_id
1 'polypeptide(L)' 'MNQIVSKPSTLEAYFSTVRRQIVGIDTKFETAYGTQPLVYADWIASGRLYQPIEDIMSKRFGPMVGN' A
#
# COMPACT_ATOMS: atom_id res chain seq x y z
N MET A 1 24.40 6.39 -15.50
CA MET A 1 23.74 5.14 -15.06
C MET A 1 22.41 5.03 -15.78
N ASN A 2 22.30 4.18 -16.79
CA ASN A 2 21.01 3.88 -17.41
C ASN A 2 20.28 2.89 -16.51
N GLN A 3 19.17 3.33 -15.90
CA GLN A 3 18.27 2.40 -15.25
C GLN A 3 17.49 1.66 -16.33
N ILE A 4 17.73 0.36 -16.45
CA ILE A 4 16.89 -0.54 -17.24
C ILE A 4 15.60 -0.71 -16.45
N VAL A 5 14.63 0.16 -16.66
CA VAL A 5 13.27 -0.05 -16.14
C VAL A 5 12.62 -1.09 -17.05
N SER A 6 12.52 -2.32 -16.57
CA SER A 6 11.80 -3.38 -17.26
C SER A 6 10.33 -2.98 -17.40
N LYS A 7 9.78 -3.15 -18.61
CA LYS A 7 8.35 -2.92 -18.85
C LYS A 7 7.52 -3.80 -17.89
N PRO A 8 6.51 -3.25 -17.19
CA PRO A 8 5.69 -4.03 -16.29
C PRO A 8 5.00 -5.18 -17.04
N SER A 9 4.96 -6.33 -16.41
CA SER A 9 4.24 -7.51 -16.92
C SER A 9 2.74 -7.22 -17.05
N THR A 10 2.05 -8.04 -17.85
CA THR A 10 0.59 -7.93 -18.01
C THR A 10 -0.14 -7.99 -16.65
N LEU A 11 0.32 -8.85 -15.73
CA LEU A 11 -0.26 -8.94 -14.38
C LEU A 11 0.04 -7.70 -13.53
N GLU A 12 1.27 -7.19 -13.54
CA GLU A 12 1.61 -5.97 -12.81
C GLU A 12 0.79 -4.77 -13.28
N ALA A 13 0.61 -4.65 -14.60
CA ALA A 13 -0.24 -3.62 -15.18
C ALA A 13 -1.70 -3.76 -14.75
N TYR A 14 -2.25 -4.99 -14.79
CA TYR A 14 -3.60 -5.31 -14.36
C TYR A 14 -3.84 -4.96 -12.88
N PHE A 15 -2.94 -5.37 -11.98
CA PHE A 15 -3.06 -5.11 -10.55
C PHE A 15 -2.59 -3.72 -10.12
N SER A 16 -2.10 -2.89 -11.05
CA SER A 16 -1.60 -1.55 -10.73
C SER A 16 -2.68 -0.64 -10.11
N THR A 17 -3.95 -0.83 -10.51
CA THR A 17 -5.10 -0.08 -9.97
C THR A 17 -5.31 -0.39 -8.48
N VAL A 18 -5.28 -1.67 -8.11
CA VAL A 18 -5.38 -2.13 -6.73
C VAL A 18 -4.16 -1.67 -5.93
N ARG A 19 -2.95 -1.84 -6.46
CA ARG A 19 -1.70 -1.45 -5.80
C ARG A 19 -1.69 0.03 -5.41
N ARG A 20 -2.13 0.93 -6.30
CA ARG A 20 -2.15 2.39 -6.05
C ARG A 20 -3.11 2.82 -4.94
N GLN A 21 -4.04 1.96 -4.54
CA GLN A 21 -5.03 2.23 -3.50
C GLN A 21 -4.64 1.62 -2.15
N ILE A 22 -3.49 0.93 -2.06
CA ILE A 22 -2.94 0.44 -0.80
C ILE A 22 -2.41 1.62 0.01
N VAL A 23 -2.88 1.76 1.26
CA VAL A 23 -2.39 2.79 2.17
C VAL A 23 -0.93 2.48 2.54
N GLY A 24 -0.06 3.49 2.48
CA GLY A 24 1.37 3.32 2.77
C GLY A 24 2.10 2.42 1.76
N ILE A 25 1.63 2.37 0.51
CA ILE A 25 2.39 1.75 -0.57
C ILE A 25 3.75 2.45 -0.72
N ASP A 26 4.82 1.67 -0.88
CA ASP A 26 6.20 2.14 -1.01
C ASP A 26 6.75 2.94 0.20
N THR A 27 6.09 2.86 1.36
CA THR A 27 6.58 3.43 2.63
C THR A 27 7.99 2.94 2.94
N LYS A 28 8.80 3.85 3.46
CA LYS A 28 10.15 3.58 3.95
C LYS A 28 10.26 4.00 5.41
N PHE A 29 11.20 3.40 6.15
CA PHE A 29 11.47 3.72 7.54
C PHE A 29 12.98 3.73 7.82
N GLU A 30 13.38 4.51 8.82
CA GLU A 30 14.77 4.58 9.25
C GLU A 30 15.15 3.38 10.10
N THR A 31 16.35 2.87 9.87
CA THR A 31 16.94 1.76 10.63
C THR A 31 18.38 2.11 11.02
N ALA A 32 19.00 1.31 11.88
CA ALA A 32 20.43 1.42 12.15
C ALA A 32 21.31 1.26 10.90
N TYR A 33 20.74 0.76 9.80
CA TYR A 33 21.40 0.54 8.52
C TYR A 33 20.89 1.51 7.43
N GLY A 34 20.30 2.64 7.82
CA GLY A 34 19.73 3.66 6.94
C GLY A 34 18.26 3.41 6.56
N THR A 35 17.76 4.19 5.60
CA THR A 35 16.38 4.12 5.12
C THR A 35 16.12 2.80 4.38
N GLN A 36 15.15 2.02 4.87
CA GLN A 36 14.75 0.73 4.29
C GLN A 36 13.29 0.75 3.85
N PRO A 37 12.90 0.01 2.79
CA PRO A 37 11.50 -0.17 2.43
C PRO A 37 10.75 -0.98 3.48
N LEU A 38 9.50 -0.60 3.77
CA LEU A 38 8.60 -1.38 4.61
C LEU A 38 8.04 -2.57 3.82
N VAL A 39 8.72 -3.70 3.94
CA VAL A 39 8.35 -4.97 3.30
C VAL A 39 7.52 -5.81 4.26
N TYR A 40 6.38 -6.30 3.78
CA TYR A 40 5.53 -7.23 4.53
C TYR A 40 5.81 -8.64 3.98
N ALA A 41 6.32 -9.52 4.84
CA ALA A 41 6.82 -10.84 4.44
C ALA A 41 5.76 -11.95 4.54
N ASP A 42 4.61 -11.66 5.14
CA ASP A 42 3.50 -12.58 5.36
C ASP A 42 2.30 -12.24 4.46
N TRP A 43 2.28 -12.79 3.25
CA TRP A 43 1.19 -12.51 2.28
C TRP A 43 -0.21 -12.84 2.83
N ILE A 44 -0.32 -13.78 3.78
CA ILE A 44 -1.61 -14.27 4.30
C ILE A 44 -2.08 -13.50 5.54
N ALA A 45 -1.18 -12.90 6.33
CA ALA A 45 -1.51 -12.32 7.64
C ALA A 45 -1.33 -10.80 7.72
N SER A 46 -0.71 -10.15 6.73
CA SER A 46 -0.64 -8.69 6.67
C SER A 46 -1.76 -8.09 5.82
N GLY A 47 -2.94 -7.93 6.42
CA GLY A 47 -3.96 -7.05 5.85
C GLY A 47 -3.44 -5.62 5.79
N ARG A 48 -3.03 -5.14 4.60
CA ARG A 48 -2.78 -3.71 4.38
C ARG A 48 -4.11 -2.99 4.25
N LEU A 49 -4.22 -1.82 4.89
CA LEU A 49 -5.39 -0.96 4.72
C LEU A 49 -5.55 -0.57 3.25
N TYR A 50 -6.79 -0.55 2.79
CA TYR A 50 -7.15 -0.23 1.41
C TYR A 50 -7.96 1.05 1.40
N GLN A 51 -7.44 2.08 0.72
CA GLN A 51 -7.96 3.45 0.80
C GLN A 51 -9.48 3.54 0.56
N PRO A 52 -10.09 2.85 -0.42
CA PRO A 52 -11.54 2.85 -0.59
C PRO A 52 -12.33 2.33 0.62
N ILE A 53 -11.80 1.34 1.35
CA ILE A 53 -12.44 0.82 2.57
C ILE A 53 -12.32 1.88 3.66
N GLU A 54 -11.13 2.42 3.89
CA GLU A 54 -10.90 3.44 4.91
C GLU A 54 -11.72 4.71 4.67
N ASP A 55 -11.89 5.11 3.41
CA ASP A 55 -12.72 6.25 3.01
C ASP A 55 -14.19 6.00 3.35
N ILE A 56 -14.71 4.80 3.11
CA ILE A 56 -16.08 4.44 3.46
C ILE A 56 -16.23 4.41 4.99
N MET A 57 -15.31 3.76 5.69
CA MET A 57 -15.33 3.64 7.15
C MET A 57 -15.31 5.03 7.81
N SER A 58 -14.40 5.91 7.40
CA SER A 58 -14.24 7.24 7.98
C SER A 58 -15.35 8.21 7.56
N LYS A 59 -15.70 8.30 6.27
CA LYS A 59 -16.59 9.35 5.76
C LYS A 59 -18.06 8.99 5.87
N ARG A 60 -18.41 7.71 5.75
CA ARG A 60 -19.81 7.26 5.79
C ARG A 60 -20.20 6.76 7.18
N PHE A 61 -19.38 5.90 7.78
CA PHE A 61 -19.72 5.29 9.07
C PHE A 61 -19.26 6.14 10.25
N GLY A 62 -18.11 6.80 10.16
CA GLY A 62 -17.54 7.64 11.20
C GLY A 62 -18.52 8.66 11.82
N PRO A 63 -19.30 9.43 11.04
CA PRO A 63 -20.26 10.40 11.60
C PRO A 63 -21.40 9.79 12.43
N MET A 64 -21.65 8.48 12.30
CA MET A 64 -22.71 7.78 13.04
C MET A 64 -22.20 7.19 14.37
N VAL A 65 -20.89 7.24 14.64
CA VAL A 65 -20.28 6.72 15.87
C VAL A 65 -20.25 7.82 16.92
N GLY A 66 -20.89 7.60 18.07
CA GLY A 66 -20.79 8.45 19.26
C GLY A 66 -19.79 7.87 20.28
N ASN A 67 -19.05 8.75 20.95
CA ASN A 67 -18.15 8.42 22.07
C ASN A 67 -18.84 8.70 23.40
#